data_AF-A0A919I1K9-F1
#
_entry.id   AF-A0A919I1K9-F1
#
_cell.length_a   1.000
_cell.length_b   1.000
_cell.length_c   1.000
_cell.angle_alpha   90.00
_cell.angle_beta   90.00
_cell.angle_gamma   90.00
#
_symmetry.space_group_name_H-M   'P 1'
#
loop_
_entity.id
_entity.type
_entity.pdbx_description
1 polymer ?
#
loop_
_entity_poly.entity_id
_entity_poly.type
_entity_poly.pdbx_seq_one_letter_code
_entity_poly.pdbx_strand_id
1 'polypeptide(L)'
;MRRPWVWDEGVAISPKAVTAIRAANMTRGTTGVCVLAARAGAKVHVIDVGIDSEPLPGVVNMRMARGCGNIARGPAMSREQGQELLLEVMRYTRALAGGRYPVWRRRTGDGQYHAGGSDRQRFDRQRCAGGGRDWRQSAAGKVGNKVEVVRRAIAVNQPDPNDGLDVLSKVGGFDLLGMTGVMLGRRPVGCRWCWMAFSPTRRRWRRVR
;
A
#
# COMPACT_ATOMS: atom_id res chain seq x y z
N MET A 1 15.55 -3.37 -19.00
CA MET A 1 15.67 -1.99 -18.48
C MET A 1 14.78 -1.84 -17.25
N ARG A 2 15.28 -1.25 -16.15
CA ARG A 2 14.47 -0.97 -14.95
C ARG A 2 13.46 0.13 -15.27
N ARG A 3 12.20 -0.03 -14.85
CA ARG A 3 11.19 1.02 -15.01
C ARG A 3 11.50 2.17 -14.04
N PRO A 4 11.43 3.44 -14.47
CA PRO A 4 11.60 4.57 -13.57
C PRO A 4 10.49 4.59 -12.52
N TRP A 5 10.83 4.97 -11.29
CA TRP A 5 9.93 5.06 -10.13
C TRP A 5 9.91 6.50 -9.60
N VAL A 6 8.86 6.90 -8.86
CA VAL A 6 8.75 8.28 -8.35
C VAL A 6 9.91 8.67 -7.42
N TRP A 7 10.58 7.69 -6.80
CA TRP A 7 11.81 7.91 -6.05
C TRP A 7 12.89 8.63 -6.88
N ASP A 8 12.95 8.38 -8.19
CA ASP A 8 13.91 8.98 -9.11
C ASP A 8 13.69 10.50 -9.31
N GLU A 9 12.55 11.03 -8.84
CA GLU A 9 12.25 12.47 -8.84
C GLU A 9 12.81 13.20 -7.60
N GLY A 10 13.65 12.53 -6.79
CA GLY A 10 14.32 13.16 -5.65
C GLY A 10 13.39 13.52 -4.48
N VAL A 11 12.24 12.84 -4.38
CA VAL A 11 11.21 13.09 -3.34
C VAL A 11 11.46 12.33 -2.04
N ALA A 12 12.46 11.47 -2.00
CA ALA A 12 12.87 10.68 -0.83
C ALA A 12 14.39 10.75 -0.63
N ILE A 13 14.83 10.75 0.62
CA ILE A 13 16.25 10.84 1.00
C ILE A 13 16.84 9.45 1.27
N SER A 14 16.01 8.54 1.77
CA SER A 14 16.43 7.17 2.02
C SER A 14 16.71 6.46 0.69
N PRO A 15 17.83 5.71 0.59
CA PRO A 15 18.11 4.88 -0.59
C PRO A 15 16.98 3.86 -0.87
N LYS A 16 16.72 3.56 -2.16
CA LYS A 16 15.68 2.57 -2.57
C LYS A 16 15.82 1.23 -1.83
N ALA A 17 17.06 0.76 -1.64
CA ALA A 17 17.39 -0.52 -1.02
C ALA A 17 16.89 -0.67 0.42
N VAL A 18 16.64 0.45 1.12
CA VAL A 18 16.14 0.44 2.51
C VAL A 18 14.81 -0.31 2.62
N THR A 19 13.99 -0.31 1.58
CA THR A 19 12.71 -1.05 1.56
C THR A 19 12.92 -2.55 1.71
N ALA A 20 13.83 -3.14 0.91
CA ALA A 20 14.15 -4.57 0.97
C ALA A 20 14.82 -4.94 2.31
N ILE A 21 15.74 -4.11 2.79
CA ILE A 21 16.41 -4.30 4.10
C ILE A 21 15.39 -4.30 5.23
N ARG A 22 14.42 -3.37 5.22
CA ARG A 22 13.36 -3.31 6.23
C ARG A 22 12.45 -4.53 6.19
N ALA A 23 12.06 -4.99 4.99
CA ALA A 23 11.25 -6.20 4.84
C ALA A 23 11.98 -7.43 5.40
N ALA A 24 13.28 -7.60 5.10
CA ALA A 24 14.10 -8.67 5.67
C ALA A 24 14.26 -8.54 7.21
N ASN A 25 14.34 -7.33 7.75
CA ASN A 25 14.36 -7.14 9.20
C ASN A 25 13.02 -7.46 9.87
N MET A 26 11.89 -7.28 9.16
CA MET A 26 10.58 -7.68 9.68
C MET A 26 10.47 -9.20 9.83
N THR A 27 11.06 -9.99 8.92
CA THR A 27 11.07 -11.46 9.04
C THR A 27 11.95 -11.95 10.20
N ARG A 28 12.96 -11.15 10.59
CA ARG A 28 13.79 -11.39 11.78
C ARG A 28 13.18 -10.87 13.08
N GLY A 29 12.03 -10.20 13.03
CA GLY A 29 11.37 -9.67 14.23
C GLY A 29 12.04 -8.44 14.86
N THR A 30 13.00 -7.80 14.20
CA THR A 30 13.85 -6.75 14.81
C THR A 30 13.34 -5.33 14.59
N THR A 31 12.25 -5.15 13.83
CA THR A 31 11.67 -3.82 13.60
C THR A 31 10.73 -3.40 14.72
N GLY A 32 10.51 -2.09 14.87
CA GLY A 32 9.61 -1.56 15.91
C GLY A 32 8.19 -2.13 15.84
N VAL A 33 7.65 -2.40 14.64
CA VAL A 33 6.32 -3.03 14.50
C VAL A 33 6.32 -4.47 15.02
N CYS A 34 7.40 -5.23 14.82
CA CYS A 34 7.54 -6.59 15.33
C CYS A 34 7.55 -6.61 16.86
N VAL A 35 8.31 -5.70 17.48
CA VAL A 35 8.38 -5.58 18.95
C VAL A 35 7.02 -5.22 19.54
N LEU A 36 6.32 -4.24 18.95
CA LEU A 36 4.99 -3.81 19.42
C LEU A 36 3.94 -4.90 19.20
N ALA A 37 3.98 -5.60 18.07
CA ALA A 37 3.08 -6.71 17.78
C ALA A 37 3.27 -7.88 18.76
N ALA A 38 4.52 -8.25 19.05
CA ALA A 38 4.84 -9.27 20.04
C ALA A 38 4.28 -8.91 21.43
N ARG A 39 4.43 -7.64 21.85
CA ARG A 39 3.85 -7.15 23.11
C ARG A 39 2.31 -7.16 23.12
N ALA A 40 1.68 -7.01 21.96
CA ALA A 40 0.23 -7.05 21.80
C ALA A 40 -0.33 -8.47 21.57
N GLY A 41 0.51 -9.51 21.55
CA GLY A 41 0.11 -10.87 21.19
C GLY A 41 -0.35 -11.01 19.73
N ALA A 42 0.07 -10.10 18.85
CA ALA A 42 -0.29 -10.07 17.44
C ALA A 42 0.83 -10.67 16.57
N LYS A 43 0.45 -11.31 15.46
CA LYS A 43 1.38 -11.80 14.44
C LYS A 43 1.60 -10.74 13.36
N VAL A 44 2.84 -10.59 12.90
CA VAL A 44 3.18 -9.73 11.75
C VAL A 44 3.30 -10.59 10.51
N HIS A 45 2.52 -10.26 9.47
CA HIS A 45 2.67 -10.85 8.14
C HIS A 45 3.34 -9.81 7.24
N VAL A 46 4.51 -10.17 6.71
CA VAL A 46 5.24 -9.33 5.74
C VAL A 46 4.84 -9.79 4.35
N ILE A 47 4.29 -8.88 3.55
CA ILE A 47 3.81 -9.17 2.20
C ILE A 47 4.56 -8.26 1.24
N ASP A 48 5.22 -8.86 0.24
CA ASP A 48 5.85 -8.15 -0.85
C ASP A 48 4.88 -8.06 -2.02
N VAL A 49 4.39 -6.85 -2.26
CA VAL A 49 3.49 -6.52 -3.36
C VAL A 49 4.20 -5.82 -4.53
N GLY A 50 5.50 -5.50 -4.38
CA GLY A 50 6.18 -4.65 -5.36
C GLY A 50 7.59 -4.16 -5.02
N ILE A 51 8.34 -4.82 -4.15
CA ILE A 51 9.70 -4.40 -3.77
C ILE A 51 10.65 -4.57 -4.97
N ASP A 52 11.42 -3.51 -5.29
CA ASP A 52 12.49 -3.56 -6.30
C ASP A 52 13.74 -4.27 -5.75
N SER A 53 13.65 -5.60 -5.59
CA SER A 53 14.75 -6.48 -5.18
C SER A 53 14.55 -7.90 -5.74
N GLU A 54 15.46 -8.82 -5.42
CA GLU A 54 15.13 -10.25 -5.52
C GLU A 54 14.05 -10.64 -4.48
N PRO A 55 13.34 -11.76 -4.67
CA PRO A 55 12.43 -12.29 -3.65
C PRO A 55 13.15 -12.48 -2.32
N LEU A 56 12.48 -12.13 -1.22
CA LEU A 56 13.04 -12.19 0.13
C LEU A 56 12.52 -13.43 0.87
N PRO A 57 13.40 -14.30 1.43
CA PRO A 57 12.97 -15.44 2.21
C PRO A 57 12.10 -15.04 3.42
N GLY A 58 11.02 -15.79 3.67
CA GLY A 58 10.09 -15.53 4.77
C GLY A 58 9.10 -14.39 4.54
N VAL A 59 9.10 -13.75 3.37
CA VAL A 59 8.12 -12.75 2.96
C VAL A 59 7.07 -13.39 2.05
N VAL A 60 5.79 -13.11 2.29
CA VAL A 60 4.69 -13.57 1.42
C VAL A 60 4.81 -12.86 0.09
N ASN A 61 4.91 -13.61 -1.00
CA ASN A 61 5.09 -13.06 -2.34
C ASN A 61 3.74 -12.84 -3.02
N MET A 62 3.37 -11.57 -3.23
CA MET A 62 2.24 -11.11 -4.04
C MET A 62 2.73 -10.03 -5.03
N ARG A 63 3.97 -10.18 -5.50
CA ARG A 63 4.69 -9.12 -6.18
C ARG A 63 4.16 -8.94 -7.61
N MET A 64 3.57 -7.78 -7.88
CA MET A 64 3.06 -7.43 -9.21
C MET A 64 4.17 -7.03 -10.19
N ALA A 65 5.19 -6.32 -9.71
CA ALA A 65 6.36 -5.89 -10.47
C ALA A 65 7.51 -5.52 -9.52
N ARG A 66 8.71 -5.25 -10.06
CA ARG A 66 9.81 -4.63 -9.30
C ARG A 66 9.61 -3.11 -9.27
N GLY A 67 8.99 -2.60 -8.21
CA GLY A 67 8.55 -1.22 -8.10
C GLY A 67 7.32 -0.92 -8.95
N CYS A 68 6.56 0.10 -8.56
CA CYS A 68 5.51 0.69 -9.39
C CYS A 68 6.10 1.73 -10.36
N GLY A 69 5.33 2.11 -11.38
CA GLY A 69 5.68 3.16 -12.32
C GLY A 69 5.88 4.53 -11.65
N ASN A 70 6.68 5.37 -12.30
CA ASN A 70 6.83 6.76 -11.90
C ASN A 70 5.56 7.55 -12.20
N ILE A 71 4.77 7.80 -11.14
CA ILE A 71 3.50 8.53 -11.22
C ILE A 71 3.64 9.92 -11.85
N ALA A 72 4.83 10.50 -11.83
CA ALA A 72 5.08 11.83 -12.40
C ALA A 72 5.22 11.81 -13.93
N ARG A 73 5.27 10.62 -14.56
CA ARG A 73 5.43 10.42 -16.00
C ARG A 73 4.32 9.56 -16.64
N GLY A 74 3.49 8.91 -15.83
CA GLY A 74 2.44 7.99 -16.26
C GLY A 74 1.86 7.26 -15.05
N PRO A 75 1.07 6.19 -15.23
CA PRO A 75 0.41 5.53 -14.11
C PRO A 75 1.37 4.68 -13.27
N ALA A 76 1.04 4.49 -11.98
CA ALA A 76 1.78 3.59 -11.09
C ALA A 76 1.69 2.12 -11.55
N MET A 77 0.53 1.70 -12.06
CA MET A 77 0.25 0.35 -12.53
C MET A 77 -0.93 0.37 -13.51
N SER A 78 -1.14 -0.73 -14.25
CA SER A 78 -2.36 -0.88 -15.03
C SER A 78 -3.58 -1.09 -14.11
N ARG A 79 -4.78 -0.81 -14.62
CA ARG A 79 -6.01 -1.04 -13.85
C ARG A 79 -6.17 -2.52 -13.48
N GLU A 80 -5.80 -3.41 -14.41
CA GLU A 80 -5.86 -4.87 -14.25
C GLU A 80 -4.91 -5.35 -13.15
N GLN A 81 -3.67 -4.83 -13.11
CA GLN A 81 -2.73 -5.10 -12.02
C GLN A 81 -3.29 -4.63 -10.67
N GLY A 82 -3.98 -3.48 -10.66
CA GLY A 82 -4.71 -3.01 -9.49
C GLY A 82 -5.80 -4.00 -9.05
N GLN A 83 -6.66 -4.44 -9.96
CA GLN A 83 -7.72 -5.41 -9.63
C GLN A 83 -7.15 -6.73 -9.11
N GLU A 84 -6.11 -7.26 -9.76
CA GLU A 84 -5.47 -8.51 -9.39
C GLU A 84 -4.91 -8.45 -7.96
N LEU A 85 -4.11 -7.43 -7.67
CA LEU A 85 -3.52 -7.25 -6.34
C LEU A 85 -4.60 -7.04 -5.26
N LEU A 86 -5.62 -6.24 -5.55
CA LEU A 86 -6.70 -5.98 -4.60
C LEU A 86 -7.41 -7.28 -4.22
N LEU A 87 -7.79 -8.08 -5.22
CA LEU A 87 -8.47 -9.36 -5.02
C LEU A 87 -7.57 -10.38 -4.30
N GLU A 88 -6.28 -10.43 -4.63
CA GLU A 88 -5.33 -11.33 -3.98
C GLU A 88 -5.17 -11.02 -2.50
N VAL A 89 -4.98 -9.75 -2.13
CA VAL A 89 -4.83 -9.34 -0.73
C VAL A 89 -6.14 -9.49 0.05
N MET A 90 -7.29 -9.22 -0.58
CA MET A 90 -8.60 -9.48 0.02
C MET A 90 -8.77 -10.97 0.36
N ARG A 91 -8.43 -11.87 -0.58
CA ARG A 91 -8.49 -13.32 -0.35
C ARG A 91 -7.57 -13.76 0.78
N TYR A 92 -6.32 -13.30 0.76
CA TYR A 92 -5.35 -13.62 1.81
C TYR A 92 -5.84 -13.15 3.19
N THR A 93 -6.36 -11.93 3.28
CA THR A 93 -6.91 -11.37 4.52
C THR A 93 -8.08 -12.20 5.05
N ARG A 94 -8.99 -12.64 4.17
CA ARG A 94 -10.12 -13.51 4.53
C ARG A 94 -9.66 -14.90 4.99
N ALA A 95 -8.64 -15.46 4.35
CA ALA A 95 -8.06 -16.74 4.74
C ALA A 95 -7.45 -16.70 6.15
N LEU A 96 -6.75 -15.61 6.49
CA LEU A 96 -6.22 -15.40 7.84
C LEU A 96 -7.32 -15.30 8.91
N ALA A 97 -8.53 -14.86 8.54
CA ALA A 97 -9.69 -14.81 9.43
C ALA A 97 -10.43 -16.16 9.58
N GLY A 98 -9.88 -17.27 9.05
CA GLY A 98 -10.49 -18.60 9.15
C GLY A 98 -11.49 -18.95 8.05
N GLY A 99 -11.62 -18.12 7.01
CA GLY A 99 -12.46 -18.42 5.84
C GLY A 99 -11.81 -19.48 4.94
N ARG A 100 -12.25 -20.75 5.04
CA ARG A 100 -11.91 -21.80 4.07
C ARG A 100 -12.61 -21.48 2.74
N TYR A 101 -11.87 -21.18 1.67
CA TYR A 101 -12.40 -21.07 0.31
C TYR A 101 -11.38 -21.56 -0.73
N PRO A 102 -11.86 -22.07 -1.89
CA PRO A 102 -11.02 -22.71 -2.89
C PRO A 102 -10.04 -21.72 -3.53
N VAL A 103 -8.80 -22.18 -3.71
CA VAL A 103 -7.76 -21.51 -4.49
C VAL A 103 -8.24 -21.44 -5.95
N TRP A 104 -8.62 -20.25 -6.42
CA TRP A 104 -8.80 -20.02 -7.85
C TRP A 104 -7.40 -19.84 -8.47
N ARG A 105 -6.85 -20.93 -8.99
CA ARG A 105 -5.63 -20.92 -9.79
C ARG A 105 -5.97 -20.25 -11.12
N ARG A 106 -5.22 -19.22 -11.51
CA ARG A 106 -5.33 -18.56 -12.82
C ARG A 106 -5.27 -19.63 -13.91
N ARG A 107 -6.37 -19.86 -14.63
CA ARG A 107 -6.34 -20.57 -15.91
C ARG A 107 -5.83 -19.56 -16.94
N THR A 108 -4.73 -19.88 -17.59
CA THR A 108 -4.25 -19.19 -18.78
C THR A 108 -5.36 -19.27 -19.82
N GLY A 109 -5.85 -18.14 -20.34
CA GLY A 109 -6.84 -18.09 -21.42
C GLY A 109 -8.23 -17.65 -20.97
N ASP A 110 -8.65 -16.55 -21.59
CA ASP A 110 -10.00 -16.00 -21.72
C ASP A 110 -10.54 -15.19 -20.53
N GLY A 111 -10.39 -13.87 -20.70
CA GLY A 111 -10.88 -12.85 -19.79
C GLY A 111 -12.39 -12.70 -19.87
N GLN A 112 -13.04 -12.86 -18.71
CA GLN A 112 -14.20 -12.06 -18.30
C GLN A 112 -14.17 -11.95 -16.77
N TYR A 113 -14.19 -10.71 -16.25
CA TYR A 113 -14.24 -10.43 -14.81
C TYR A 113 -15.64 -9.90 -14.47
N HIS A 114 -16.45 -10.68 -13.74
CA HIS A 114 -17.70 -10.20 -13.16
C HIS A 114 -17.47 -9.90 -11.67
N ALA A 115 -17.44 -8.62 -11.30
CA ALA A 115 -17.40 -8.16 -9.91
C ALA A 115 -18.76 -7.57 -9.53
N GLY A 116 -19.54 -8.32 -8.74
CA GLY A 116 -20.77 -7.84 -8.11
C GLY A 116 -20.50 -7.33 -6.69
N GLY A 117 -21.02 -6.14 -6.38
CA GLY A 117 -21.06 -5.58 -5.02
C GLY A 117 -20.73 -4.09 -4.97
N SER A 118 -21.75 -3.25 -5.16
CA SER A 118 -21.69 -1.80 -4.93
C SER A 118 -21.83 -1.52 -3.43
N ASP A 119 -20.75 -1.13 -2.76
CA ASP A 119 -20.84 -0.50 -1.44
C ASP A 119 -19.97 0.78 -1.43
N ARG A 120 -20.66 1.92 -1.45
CA ARG A 120 -20.09 3.24 -1.75
C ARG A 120 -19.76 3.96 -0.45
N GLN A 121 -18.60 3.65 0.15
CA GLN A 121 -18.13 4.40 1.32
C GLN A 121 -17.55 5.76 0.88
N ARG A 122 -18.26 6.84 1.25
CA ARG A 122 -17.85 8.23 1.03
C ARG A 122 -16.71 8.58 2.00
N PHE A 123 -15.51 8.80 1.48
CA PHE A 123 -14.39 9.35 2.25
C PHE A 123 -14.36 10.89 2.10
N ASP A 124 -14.36 11.58 3.23
CA ASP A 124 -14.19 13.02 3.31
C ASP A 124 -12.72 13.41 3.00
N ARG A 125 -12.57 14.42 2.14
CA ARG A 125 -11.31 14.81 1.51
C ARG A 125 -10.83 16.11 2.13
N GLN A 126 -9.86 16.04 3.03
CA GLN A 126 -8.99 17.19 3.30
C GLN A 126 -7.71 16.75 4.02
N ARG A 127 -6.56 17.07 3.41
CA ARG A 127 -5.15 16.94 3.89
C ARG A 127 -4.42 15.62 3.59
N CYS A 128 -3.96 15.46 2.36
CA CYS A 128 -2.99 14.44 1.96
C CYS A 128 -1.59 15.04 1.69
N ALA A 129 -0.96 15.64 2.69
CA ALA A 129 0.47 15.98 2.66
C ALA A 129 1.02 16.03 4.10
N GLY A 130 1.21 14.87 4.71
CA GLY A 130 1.89 14.75 6.00
C GLY A 130 3.41 14.71 5.80
N GLY A 131 4.14 15.64 6.42
CA GLY A 131 5.60 15.59 6.49
C GLY A 131 6.07 14.45 7.40
N GLY A 132 6.94 13.59 6.89
CA GLY A 132 7.63 12.60 7.71
C GLY A 132 8.45 13.26 8.83
N ARG A 133 8.53 12.60 9.99
CA ARG A 133 9.21 13.10 11.20
C ARG A 133 10.74 13.06 11.05
N ASP A 134 11.30 13.96 10.23
CA ASP A 134 12.69 14.43 10.38
C ASP A 134 13.03 15.68 9.53
N TRP A 135 12.03 16.47 9.12
CA TRP A 135 12.21 17.41 8.01
C TRP A 135 12.32 18.89 8.41
N ARG A 136 12.49 19.26 9.68
CA ARG A 136 12.20 20.66 10.08
C ARG A 136 13.30 21.70 9.86
N GLN A 137 14.50 21.39 9.38
CA GLN A 137 15.56 22.42 9.31
C GLN A 137 16.36 22.55 8.00
N SER A 138 16.08 21.77 6.93
CA SER A 138 16.79 21.91 5.64
C SER A 138 15.85 21.94 4.42
N ALA A 139 14.64 22.48 4.60
CA ALA A 139 13.44 21.87 4.05
C ALA A 139 12.62 22.64 3.02
N ALA A 140 12.84 23.94 2.83
CA ALA A 140 11.96 24.74 1.99
C ALA A 140 11.99 24.30 0.50
N GLY A 141 13.19 24.09 -0.07
CA GLY A 141 13.34 23.75 -1.49
C GLY A 141 12.80 22.36 -1.89
N LYS A 142 13.01 21.33 -1.07
CA LYS A 142 12.56 19.96 -1.41
C LYS A 142 11.07 19.72 -1.11
N VAL A 143 10.46 20.52 -0.24
CA VAL A 143 8.98 20.55 -0.13
C VAL A 143 8.38 21.08 -1.42
N GLY A 144 8.96 22.11 -2.02
CA GLY A 144 8.59 22.63 -3.33
C GLY A 144 8.64 21.56 -4.43
N ASN A 145 9.77 20.83 -4.53
CA ASN A 145 9.92 19.74 -5.49
C ASN A 145 8.84 18.65 -5.31
N LYS A 146 8.55 18.24 -4.07
CA LYS A 146 7.55 17.20 -3.81
C LYS A 146 6.14 17.66 -4.20
N VAL A 147 5.79 18.91 -3.92
CA VAL A 147 4.50 19.49 -4.33
C VAL A 147 4.39 19.49 -5.86
N GLU A 148 5.45 19.87 -6.55
CA GLU A 148 5.48 19.89 -8.01
C GLU A 148 5.33 18.49 -8.62
N VAL A 149 6.05 17.50 -8.08
CA VAL A 149 5.93 16.09 -8.52
C VAL A 149 4.50 15.57 -8.33
N VAL A 150 3.83 15.92 -7.23
CA VAL A 150 2.43 15.53 -7.00
C VAL A 150 1.48 16.22 -7.98
N ARG A 151 1.66 17.53 -8.23
CA ARG A 151 0.86 18.27 -9.21
C ARG A 151 1.01 17.68 -10.61
N ARG A 152 2.25 17.41 -11.02
CA ARG A 152 2.55 16.78 -12.31
C ARG A 152 1.94 15.39 -12.42
N ALA A 153 2.02 14.57 -11.36
CA ALA A 153 1.43 13.24 -11.35
C ALA A 153 -0.10 13.27 -11.57
N ILE A 154 -0.80 14.21 -10.94
CA ILE A 154 -2.24 14.39 -11.14
C ILE A 154 -2.53 14.88 -12.57
N ALA A 155 -1.77 15.86 -13.06
CA ALA A 155 -1.98 16.45 -14.39
C ALA A 155 -1.77 15.43 -15.52
N VAL A 156 -0.72 14.61 -15.43
CA VAL A 156 -0.38 13.58 -16.44
C VAL A 156 -1.39 12.44 -16.44
N ASN A 157 -1.88 12.03 -15.27
CA ASN A 157 -2.70 10.83 -15.17
C ASN A 157 -4.22 11.09 -15.19
N GLN A 158 -4.65 12.28 -14.79
CA GLN A 158 -6.06 12.66 -14.64
C GLN A 158 -6.90 11.57 -13.96
N PRO A 159 -6.62 11.23 -12.69
CA PRO A 159 -7.38 10.21 -11.98
C PRO A 159 -8.82 10.66 -11.73
N ASP A 160 -9.79 9.80 -11.99
CA ASP A 160 -11.20 10.07 -11.67
C ASP A 160 -11.40 9.98 -10.15
N PRO A 161 -11.72 11.10 -9.47
CA PRO A 161 -11.89 11.10 -8.02
C PRO A 161 -13.10 10.30 -7.53
N ASN A 162 -13.98 9.84 -8.42
CA ASN A 162 -15.13 8.99 -8.09
C ASN A 162 -14.82 7.49 -8.26
N ASP A 163 -13.69 7.13 -8.85
CA ASP A 163 -13.22 5.76 -8.99
C ASP A 163 -11.92 5.56 -8.17
N GLY A 164 -12.07 5.00 -6.97
CA GLY A 164 -10.94 4.78 -6.06
C GLY A 164 -9.86 3.84 -6.63
N LEU A 165 -10.25 2.88 -7.49
CA LEU A 165 -9.30 2.01 -8.15
C LEU A 165 -8.50 2.79 -9.21
N ASP A 166 -9.16 3.66 -9.98
CA ASP A 166 -8.48 4.53 -10.95
C ASP A 166 -7.46 5.46 -10.27
N VAL A 167 -7.85 6.08 -9.15
CA VAL A 167 -6.95 6.92 -8.34
C VAL A 167 -5.71 6.12 -7.89
N LEU A 168 -5.91 4.94 -7.31
CA LEU A 168 -4.82 4.13 -6.78
C LEU A 168 -3.93 3.53 -7.89
N SER A 169 -4.50 3.15 -9.04
CA SER A 169 -3.72 2.62 -10.16
C SER A 169 -2.88 3.70 -10.85
N LYS A 170 -3.38 4.94 -10.89
CA LYS A 170 -2.68 6.06 -11.53
C LYS A 170 -1.66 6.74 -10.62
N VAL A 171 -2.08 7.21 -9.46
CA VAL A 171 -1.26 8.06 -8.56
C VAL A 171 -1.00 7.45 -7.19
N GLY A 172 -1.33 6.17 -7.00
CA GLY A 172 -1.03 5.41 -5.80
C GLY A 172 0.26 4.59 -5.90
N GLY A 173 0.18 3.34 -5.44
CA GLY A 173 1.29 2.39 -5.37
C GLY A 173 0.78 1.03 -4.91
N PHE A 174 1.55 -0.04 -5.15
CA PHE A 174 1.14 -1.40 -4.80
C PHE A 174 0.92 -1.57 -3.28
N ASP A 175 1.70 -0.86 -2.46
CA ASP A 175 1.57 -0.82 -1.01
C ASP A 175 0.24 -0.21 -0.55
N LEU A 176 -0.15 0.95 -1.10
CA LEU A 176 -1.44 1.59 -0.81
C LEU A 176 -2.62 0.70 -1.23
N LEU A 177 -2.48 0.05 -2.39
CA LEU A 177 -3.52 -0.82 -2.92
C LEU A 177 -3.62 -2.13 -2.11
N GLY A 178 -2.49 -2.69 -1.66
CA GLY A 178 -2.44 -3.80 -0.74
C GLY A 178 -3.12 -3.47 0.59
N MET A 179 -2.82 -2.31 1.19
CA MET A 179 -3.51 -1.85 2.41
C MET A 179 -5.03 -1.73 2.20
N THR A 180 -5.46 -1.19 1.06
CA THR A 180 -6.88 -1.13 0.68
C THR A 180 -7.50 -2.52 0.59
N GLY A 181 -6.79 -3.48 -0.02
CA GLY A 181 -7.23 -4.88 -0.10
C GLY A 181 -7.38 -5.52 1.27
N VAL A 182 -6.51 -5.21 2.24
CA VAL A 182 -6.70 -5.72 3.59
C VAL A 182 -7.93 -5.09 4.25
N MET A 183 -8.16 -3.78 4.09
CA MET A 183 -9.35 -3.13 4.64
C MET A 183 -10.65 -3.74 4.08
N LEU A 184 -10.71 -3.98 2.77
CA LEU A 184 -11.88 -4.60 2.10
C LEU A 184 -11.99 -6.12 2.35
N GLY A 185 -10.87 -6.78 2.64
CA GLY A 185 -10.83 -8.21 2.95
C GLY A 185 -11.30 -8.55 4.36
N ARG A 186 -11.32 -7.58 5.27
CA ARG A 186 -11.75 -7.81 6.66
C ARG A 186 -13.23 -8.16 6.74
N ARG A 187 -13.58 -9.14 7.57
CA ARG A 187 -14.96 -9.34 8.02
C ARG A 187 -15.31 -8.24 9.06
N PRO A 188 -16.56 -7.74 9.06
CA PRO A 188 -17.02 -6.78 10.09
C PRO A 188 -16.99 -7.31 11.53
N VAL A 189 -16.81 -8.62 11.74
CA VAL A 189 -17.04 -9.29 13.03
C VAL A 189 -15.78 -9.96 13.58
N GLY A 190 -15.48 -9.68 14.85
CA GLY A 190 -14.66 -10.51 15.77
C GLY A 190 -13.14 -10.41 15.68
N CYS A 191 -12.57 -10.04 14.53
CA CYS A 191 -11.11 -9.95 14.40
C CYS A 191 -10.58 -8.56 14.81
N ARG A 192 -9.77 -8.50 15.87
CA ARG A 192 -9.03 -7.29 16.24
C ARG A 192 -7.88 -7.07 15.25
N TRP A 193 -8.09 -6.21 14.26
CA TRP A 193 -7.01 -5.73 13.40
C TRP A 193 -6.66 -4.29 13.76
N CYS A 194 -5.41 -4.04 14.10
CA CYS A 194 -4.88 -2.70 14.35
C CYS A 194 -4.06 -2.24 13.15
N TRP A 195 -4.32 -1.03 12.64
CA TRP A 195 -3.61 -0.42 11.52
C TRP A 195 -3.01 0.91 11.96
N MET A 196 -1.79 1.19 11.52
CA MET A 196 -1.25 2.56 11.61
C MET A 196 -1.81 3.39 10.46
N ALA A 197 -2.88 4.13 10.72
CA ALA A 197 -3.23 5.30 9.91
C ALA A 197 -2.49 6.52 10.49
N PHE A 198 -1.77 7.26 9.65
CA PHE A 198 -1.21 8.56 10.05
C PHE A 198 -2.35 9.59 10.01
N SER A 199 -3.17 9.63 11.04
CA SER A 199 -4.12 10.73 11.25
C SER A 199 -3.43 11.83 12.07
N PRO A 200 -3.40 13.10 11.61
CA PRO A 200 -2.87 14.20 12.40
C PRO A 200 -3.81 14.64 13.53
N THR A 201 -4.93 13.96 13.77
CA THR A 201 -5.82 14.31 14.88
C THR A 201 -5.31 13.71 16.19
N ARG A 202 -4.83 14.57 17.09
CA ARG A 202 -4.71 14.29 18.53
C ARG A 202 -6.08 13.84 19.06
N ARG A 203 -6.33 12.54 19.17
CA ARG A 203 -7.39 12.02 20.04
C ARG A 203 -6.74 11.14 21.10
N ARG A 204 -6.83 11.60 22.35
CA ARG A 204 -6.42 10.88 23.56
C ARG A 204 -7.03 9.48 23.54
N TRP A 205 -6.20 8.47 23.70
CA TRP A 205 -6.64 7.12 24.05
C TRP A 205 -7.29 7.18 25.43
N ARG A 206 -8.62 7.09 25.51
CA ARG A 206 -9.30 6.72 26.76
C ARG A 206 -9.35 5.21 26.84
N ARG A 207 -8.77 4.64 27.90
CA ARG A 207 -8.99 3.24 28.29
C ARG A 207 -10.49 3.08 28.59
N VAL A 208 -11.15 2.17 27.88
CA VAL A 208 -12.40 1.58 28.36
C VAL A 208 -11.97 0.46 29.31
N ARG A 209 -12.36 0.56 30.57
CA ARG A 209 -12.23 -0.51 31.56
C ARG A 209 -13.19 -1.64 31.22
#